data_AF-A0A2H0K9X8-F1
#
_entry.id   AF-A0A2H0K9X8-F1
#
_cell.length_a   1.000
_cell.length_b   1.000
_cell.length_c   1.000
_cell.angle_alpha   90.00
_cell.angle_beta   90.00
_cell.angle_gamma   90.00
#
_symmetry.space_group_name_H-M   'P 1'
#
loop_
_entity.id
_entity.type
_entity.pdbx_description
1 polymer ?
#
loop_
_entity_poly.entity_id
_entity_poly.type
_entity_poly.pdbx_seq_one_letter_code
_entity_poly.pdbx_strand_id
1 'polypeptide(L)'
;MKNVILTIIAFTFVFTVYFFVLRNLLPEWAESGQFGDMFGGLNAFFSGLAFLGVIYAIFLQREELGLQRKELELTREELKRTAEAQEKSEKALSKQAASLKVTAKLNGLSAILQHFNTLIELTNSEKYGINEIKFNLLKHDADEIIEKVKNLIEDK
;
A
#
# COMPACT_ATOMS: atom_id res chain seq x y z
N MET A 1 -8.65 -7.46 28.87
CA MET A 1 -9.41 -6.64 29.85
C MET A 1 -9.87 -7.42 31.08
N LYS A 2 -10.53 -8.58 30.95
CA LYS A 2 -10.98 -9.41 32.10
C LYS A 2 -9.87 -9.77 33.11
N ASN A 3 -8.68 -10.13 32.62
CA ASN A 3 -7.54 -10.47 33.50
C ASN A 3 -6.98 -9.26 34.26
N VAL A 4 -7.05 -8.07 33.67
CA VAL A 4 -6.61 -6.81 34.31
C VAL A 4 -7.58 -6.40 35.41
N ILE A 5 -8.89 -6.57 35.16
CA ILE A 5 -9.92 -6.31 36.18
C ILE A 5 -9.75 -7.29 37.35
N LEU A 6 -9.46 -8.56 37.06
CA LEU A 6 -9.25 -9.58 38.09
C LEU A 6 -8.01 -9.27 38.96
N THR A 7 -6.90 -8.82 38.37
CA THR A 7 -5.70 -8.42 39.14
C THR A 7 -5.94 -7.18 39.99
N ILE A 8 -6.68 -6.19 39.49
CA ILE A 8 -7.04 -5.00 40.28
C ILE A 8 -7.93 -5.39 41.47
N ILE A 9 -8.93 -6.25 41.26
CA ILE A 9 -9.81 -6.72 42.34
C ILE A 9 -9.00 -7.50 43.39
N ALA A 10 -8.12 -8.41 42.96
CA ALA A 10 -7.28 -9.19 43.86
C ALA A 10 -6.34 -8.29 44.67
N PHE A 11 -5.68 -7.32 44.04
CA PHE A 11 -4.81 -6.36 44.74
C PHE A 11 -5.58 -5.54 45.78
N THR A 12 -6.76 -5.02 45.40
CA THR A 12 -7.63 -4.24 46.29
C THR A 12 -8.12 -5.06 47.48
N PHE A 13 -8.47 -6.33 47.24
CA PHE A 13 -8.88 -7.26 48.29
C PHE A 13 -7.74 -7.54 49.28
N VAL A 14 -6.53 -7.83 48.78
CA VAL A 14 -5.34 -8.04 49.61
C VAL A 14 -5.04 -6.80 50.45
N PHE A 15 -5.12 -5.61 49.86
CA PHE A 15 -4.87 -4.35 50.57
C PHE A 15 -5.92 -4.07 51.66
N THR A 16 -7.19 -4.41 51.38
CA THR A 16 -8.30 -4.26 52.34
C THR A 16 -8.14 -5.22 53.52
N VAL A 17 -7.80 -6.48 53.24
CA VAL A 17 -7.52 -7.49 54.28
C VAL A 17 -6.33 -7.07 55.14
N TYR A 18 -5.25 -6.61 54.51
CA TYR A 18 -4.07 -6.09 55.21
C TYR A 18 -4.42 -4.93 56.16
N PHE A 19 -5.20 -3.96 55.68
CA PHE A 19 -5.68 -2.83 56.49
C PHE A 19 -6.51 -3.29 57.70
N PHE A 20 -7.44 -4.22 57.51
CA PHE A 20 -8.24 -4.77 58.60
C PHE A 20 -7.42 -5.58 59.60
N VAL A 21 -6.43 -6.34 59.15
CA VAL A 21 -5.51 -7.09 60.03
C VAL A 21 -4.71 -6.13 60.90
N LEU A 22 -4.09 -5.09 60.32
CA LEU A 22 -3.35 -4.07 61.05
C LEU A 22 -4.20 -3.35 62.10
N ARG A 23 -5.43 -2.97 61.74
CA ARG A 23 -6.37 -2.30 62.65
C ARG A 23 -6.73 -3.14 63.87
N ASN A 24 -6.84 -4.45 63.71
CA ASN A 24 -7.24 -5.34 64.82
C ASN A 24 -6.05 -5.81 65.67
N LEU A 25 -4.81 -5.74 65.15
CA LEU A 25 -3.62 -6.26 65.81
C LEU A 25 -2.79 -5.19 66.53
N LEU A 26 -2.90 -3.90 66.14
CA LEU A 26 -2.19 -2.79 66.79
C LEU A 26 -3.12 -2.04 67.79
N PRO A 27 -2.82 -2.07 69.09
CA PRO A 27 -3.73 -1.56 70.13
C PRO A 27 -3.71 -0.03 70.33
N GLU A 28 -2.69 0.70 69.87
CA GLU A 28 -2.65 2.18 69.93
C GLU A 28 -2.13 2.83 68.64
N TRP A 29 -2.86 3.83 68.14
CA TRP A 29 -2.52 4.58 66.92
C TRP A 29 -1.27 5.46 67.09
N ALA A 30 -0.88 5.77 68.33
CA ALA A 30 0.28 6.59 68.65
C ALA A 30 1.62 5.90 68.29
N GLU A 31 1.71 4.56 68.43
CA GLU A 31 2.90 3.79 68.05
C GLU A 31 2.95 3.46 66.54
N SER A 32 1.84 3.68 65.82
CA SER A 32 1.74 3.39 64.38
C SER A 32 2.67 4.27 63.54
N GLY A 33 3.03 5.47 64.03
CA GLY A 33 4.03 6.34 63.40
C GLY A 33 5.43 5.73 63.42
N GLN A 34 5.89 5.22 64.57
CA GLN A 34 7.19 4.55 64.68
C GLN A 34 7.24 3.26 63.84
N PHE A 35 6.14 2.51 63.78
CA PHE A 35 6.04 1.35 62.90
C PHE A 35 6.21 1.74 61.42
N GLY A 36 5.61 2.86 60.98
CA GLY A 36 5.80 3.40 59.64
C GLY A 36 7.25 3.85 59.37
N ASP A 37 7.89 4.48 60.35
CA ASP A 37 9.29 4.94 60.25
C ASP A 37 10.28 3.78 60.04
N MET A 38 9.99 2.58 60.57
CA MET A 38 10.80 1.38 60.32
C MET A 38 10.85 0.99 58.83
N PHE A 39 9.84 1.35 58.05
CA PHE A 39 9.78 1.10 56.60
C PHE A 39 10.21 2.32 55.77
N GLY A 40 10.55 3.46 56.38
CA GLY A 40 10.94 4.68 55.68
C GLY A 40 12.17 4.50 54.79
N GLY A 41 13.21 3.81 55.31
CA GLY A 41 14.42 3.49 54.54
C GLY A 41 14.15 2.53 53.37
N LEU A 42 13.25 1.56 53.57
CA LEU A 42 12.82 0.62 52.54
C LEU A 42 12.04 1.34 51.43
N ASN A 43 11.12 2.24 51.80
CA ASN A 43 10.38 3.07 50.86
C ASN A 43 11.31 3.97 50.05
N ALA A 44 12.27 4.65 50.69
CA ALA A 44 13.26 5.47 50.00
C ALA A 44 14.09 4.66 49.00
N PHE A 45 14.48 3.43 49.36
CA PHE A 45 15.21 2.53 48.48
C PHE A 45 14.39 2.12 47.25
N PHE A 46 13.13 1.69 47.44
CA PHE A 46 12.25 1.34 46.32
C PHE A 46 11.90 2.54 45.44
N SER A 47 11.70 3.73 46.01
CA SER A 47 11.52 4.97 45.25
C SER A 47 12.76 5.31 44.42
N GLY A 48 13.96 5.14 44.97
CA GLY A 48 15.23 5.32 44.25
C GLY A 48 15.38 4.33 43.09
N LEU A 49 15.08 3.06 43.31
CA LEU A 49 15.07 2.03 42.27
C LEU A 49 14.04 2.31 41.17
N ALA A 50 12.83 2.74 41.54
CA ALA A 50 11.80 3.12 40.57
C ALA A 50 12.27 4.30 39.71
N PHE A 51 12.91 5.31 40.33
CA PHE A 51 13.47 6.46 39.61
C PHE A 51 14.60 6.06 38.65
N LEU A 52 15.50 5.17 39.08
CA LEU A 52 16.51 4.59 38.19
C LEU A 52 15.89 3.81 37.03
N GLY A 53 14.82 3.07 37.30
CA GLY A 53 14.04 2.39 36.26
C GLY A 53 13.47 3.35 35.22
N VAL A 54 12.94 4.50 35.65
CA VAL A 54 12.45 5.55 34.74
C VAL A 54 13.60 6.14 33.91
N ILE A 55 14.74 6.45 34.53
CA ILE A 55 15.92 6.96 33.80
C ILE A 55 16.38 5.96 32.74
N TYR A 56 16.48 4.68 33.11
CA TYR A 56 16.84 3.62 32.18
C TYR A 56 15.85 3.52 31.01
N ALA A 57 14.55 3.59 31.29
CA ALA A 57 13.52 3.60 30.25
C ALA A 57 13.65 4.80 29.31
N ILE A 58 14.00 5.99 29.82
CA ILE A 58 14.24 7.18 28.99
C ILE A 58 15.42 6.97 28.03
N PHE A 59 16.50 6.34 28.50
CA PHE A 59 17.64 6.00 27.63
C PHE A 59 17.23 5.05 26.50
N LEU A 60 16.49 4.00 26.83
CA LEU A 60 15.99 3.05 25.84
C LEU A 60 15.03 3.71 24.84
N GLN A 61 14.08 4.51 25.32
CA GLN A 61 13.15 5.26 24.47
C GLN A 61 13.89 6.21 23.51
N ARG A 62 14.98 6.85 23.97
CA ARG A 62 15.80 7.73 23.11
C ARG A 62 16.51 6.95 22.00
N GLU A 63 17.04 5.77 22.31
CA GLU A 63 17.66 4.90 21.30
C GLU A 63 16.64 4.45 20.26
N GLU A 64 15.46 4.02 20.71
CA GLU A 64 14.35 3.62 19.84
C GLU A 64 13.91 4.75 18.91
N LEU A 65 13.76 5.98 19.42
CA LEU A 65 13.47 7.16 18.59
C LEU A 65 14.54 7.43 17.54
N GLY A 66 15.82 7.15 17.87
CA GLY A 66 16.93 7.25 16.92
C GLY A 66 16.79 6.24 15.78
N LEU A 67 16.49 4.98 16.11
CA LEU A 67 16.27 3.92 15.13
C LEU A 67 15.05 4.19 14.25
N GLN A 68 13.94 4.64 14.83
CA GLN A 68 12.73 5.01 14.08
C GLN A 68 12.99 6.14 13.09
N ARG A 69 13.79 7.15 13.46
CA ARG A 69 14.19 8.23 12.52
C ARG A 69 15.01 7.69 11.35
N LYS A 70 15.94 6.77 11.62
CA LYS A 70 16.76 6.13 10.57
C LYS A 70 15.89 5.30 9.63
N GLU A 71 14.92 4.56 10.15
CA GLU A 71 13.97 3.80 9.34
C GLU A 71 13.10 4.70 8.45
N LEU A 72 12.64 5.84 8.99
CA LEU A 72 11.90 6.84 8.21
C LEU A 72 12.74 7.43 7.08
N GLU A 73 14.03 7.68 7.32
CA GLU A 73 14.96 8.17 6.28
C GLU A 73 15.11 7.14 5.15
N LEU A 74 15.38 5.88 5.49
CA LEU A 74 15.49 4.79 4.52
C LEU A 74 14.19 4.59 3.73
N THR A 75 13.04 4.66 4.40
CA THR A 75 11.72 4.55 3.76
C THR A 75 11.50 5.68 2.76
N ARG A 76 11.89 6.91 3.09
CA ARG A 76 11.79 8.05 2.17
C ARG A 76 12.68 7.89 0.95
N GLU A 77 13.88 7.33 1.12
CA GLU A 77 14.78 7.05 0.00
C GLU A 77 14.17 6.00 -0.96
N GLU A 78 13.63 4.91 -0.43
CA GLU A 78 12.99 3.87 -1.25
C GLU A 78 11.72 4.37 -1.95
N LEU A 79 10.92 5.22 -1.28
CA LEU A 79 9.78 5.88 -1.92
C LEU A 79 10.21 6.78 -3.09
N LYS A 80 11.32 7.52 -2.93
CA LYS A 80 11.88 8.35 -4.00
C LYS A 80 12.33 7.49 -5.19
N ARG A 81 13.06 6.39 -4.92
CA ARG A 81 13.50 5.45 -5.98
C ARG A 81 12.31 4.83 -6.71
N THR A 82 11.26 4.46 -5.97
CA THR A 82 10.02 3.91 -6.53
C THR A 82 9.31 4.93 -7.41
N ALA A 83 9.20 6.18 -6.96
CA ALA A 83 8.61 7.26 -7.76
C ALA A 83 9.39 7.51 -9.06
N GLU A 84 10.72 7.53 -9.01
CA GLU A 84 11.56 7.66 -10.21
C GLU A 84 11.39 6.48 -11.18
N ALA A 85 11.28 5.26 -10.66
CA ALA A 85 11.01 4.07 -11.47
C ALA A 85 9.62 4.11 -12.11
N GLN A 86 8.62 4.62 -11.39
CA GLN A 86 7.26 4.79 -11.89
C GLN A 86 7.20 5.85 -13.01
N GLU A 87 7.87 6.99 -12.85
CA GLU A 87 7.96 8.02 -13.90
C GLU A 87 8.63 7.48 -15.18
N LYS A 88 9.71 6.70 -15.04
CA LYS A 88 10.36 6.03 -16.17
C LYS A 88 9.43 5.02 -16.85
N SER A 89 8.67 4.26 -16.06
CA SER A 89 7.70 3.28 -16.56
C SER A 89 6.55 3.96 -17.30
N GLU A 90 6.03 5.07 -16.77
CA GLU A 90 5.01 5.89 -17.43
C GLU A 90 5.50 6.41 -18.79
N LYS A 91 6.72 6.95 -18.85
CA LYS A 91 7.33 7.39 -20.12
C LYS A 91 7.48 6.24 -21.11
N ALA A 92 7.88 5.06 -20.65
CA ALA A 92 8.02 3.87 -21.50
C ALA A 92 6.65 3.40 -22.03
N LEU A 93 5.62 3.36 -21.16
CA LEU A 93 4.25 3.03 -21.53
C LEU A 93 3.66 4.02 -22.54
N SER A 94 3.90 5.32 -22.34
CA SER A 94 3.47 6.36 -23.28
C SER A 94 4.10 6.16 -24.68
N LYS A 95 5.41 5.86 -24.72
CA LYS A 95 6.09 5.51 -25.98
C LYS A 95 5.52 4.23 -26.60
N GLN A 96 5.25 3.21 -25.79
CA GLN A 96 4.65 1.95 -26.25
C GLN A 96 3.24 2.18 -26.82
N ALA A 97 2.42 3.01 -26.18
CA ALA A 97 1.09 3.38 -26.69
C ALA A 97 1.18 4.10 -28.04
N ALA A 98 2.16 4.99 -28.22
CA ALA A 98 2.41 5.63 -29.51
C ALA A 98 2.82 4.62 -30.59
N SER A 99 3.70 3.66 -30.27
CA SER A 99 4.06 2.57 -31.18
C SER A 99 2.87 1.69 -31.54
N LEU A 100 1.99 1.37 -30.57
CA LEU A 100 0.75 0.64 -30.83
C LEU A 100 -0.17 1.38 -31.81
N LYS A 101 -0.26 2.71 -31.71
CA LYS A 101 -1.01 3.52 -32.70
C LYS A 101 -0.40 3.40 -34.09
N VAL A 102 0.93 3.41 -34.22
CA VAL A 102 1.61 3.19 -35.50
C VAL A 102 1.34 1.78 -36.03
N THR A 103 1.45 0.75 -35.20
CA THR A 103 1.15 -0.64 -35.59
C THR A 103 -0.31 -0.80 -36.04
N ALA A 104 -1.27 -0.20 -35.35
CA ALA A 104 -2.67 -0.22 -35.75
C ALA A 104 -2.87 0.40 -37.15
N LYS A 105 -2.21 1.54 -37.43
CA LYS A 105 -2.24 2.16 -38.76
C LYS A 105 -1.63 1.25 -39.83
N LEU A 106 -0.49 0.62 -39.56
CA LEU A 106 0.14 -0.32 -40.49
C LEU A 106 -0.74 -1.54 -40.78
N ASN A 107 -1.40 -2.08 -39.76
CA ASN A 107 -2.35 -3.18 -39.92
C ASN A 107 -3.56 -2.75 -40.78
N GLY A 108 -4.11 -1.56 -40.55
CA GLY A 108 -5.18 -1.00 -41.37
C GLY A 108 -4.78 -0.80 -42.83
N LEU A 109 -3.59 -0.25 -43.08
CA LEU A 109 -3.03 -0.11 -44.44
C LEU A 109 -2.81 -1.46 -45.12
N SER A 110 -2.32 -2.46 -44.38
CA SER A 110 -2.09 -3.81 -44.90
C SER A 110 -3.41 -4.47 -45.32
N ALA A 111 -4.48 -4.28 -44.54
CA ALA A 111 -5.82 -4.77 -44.91
C ALA A 111 -6.34 -4.13 -46.19
N ILE A 112 -6.16 -2.81 -46.35
CA ILE A 112 -6.51 -2.09 -47.59
C ILE A 112 -5.70 -2.63 -48.78
N LEU A 113 -4.39 -2.83 -48.63
CA LEU A 113 -3.53 -3.37 -49.69
C LEU A 113 -3.93 -4.80 -50.10
N GLN A 114 -4.19 -5.68 -49.12
CA GLN A 114 -4.66 -7.04 -49.39
C GLN A 114 -5.98 -7.04 -50.17
N HIS A 115 -6.89 -6.13 -49.81
CA HIS A 115 -8.15 -5.98 -50.51
C HIS A 115 -7.95 -5.52 -51.96
N PHE A 116 -7.13 -4.48 -52.20
CA PHE A 116 -6.84 -4.04 -53.57
C PHE A 116 -6.19 -5.14 -54.41
N ASN A 117 -5.27 -5.93 -53.85
CA ASN A 117 -4.71 -7.09 -54.56
C ASN A 117 -5.81 -8.08 -54.94
N THR A 118 -6.78 -8.32 -54.06
CA THR A 118 -7.95 -9.17 -54.35
C THR A 118 -8.80 -8.60 -55.49
N LEU A 119 -9.08 -7.30 -55.50
CA LEU A 119 -9.83 -6.64 -56.58
C LEU A 119 -9.06 -6.68 -57.92
N ILE A 120 -7.75 -6.52 -57.89
CA ILE A 120 -6.89 -6.61 -59.09
C ILE A 120 -6.91 -8.04 -59.63
N GLU A 121 -6.78 -9.06 -58.77
CA GLU A 121 -6.89 -10.47 -59.16
C GLU A 121 -8.26 -10.79 -59.76
N LEU A 122 -9.33 -10.29 -59.15
CA LEU A 122 -10.69 -10.45 -59.65
C LEU A 122 -10.89 -9.73 -60.99
N THR A 123 -10.46 -8.48 -61.14
CA THR A 123 -10.54 -7.75 -62.42
C THR A 123 -9.76 -8.48 -63.52
N ASN A 124 -8.56 -8.99 -63.19
CA ASN A 124 -7.75 -9.79 -64.12
C ASN A 124 -8.45 -11.10 -64.49
N SER A 125 -9.21 -11.71 -63.59
CA SER A 125 -10.00 -12.91 -63.85
C SER A 125 -11.39 -12.61 -64.45
N GLU A 126 -11.93 -11.40 -64.32
CA GLU A 126 -13.22 -10.96 -64.89
C GLU A 126 -13.08 -10.72 -66.39
N LYS A 127 -11.88 -10.30 -66.84
CA LYS A 127 -11.41 -10.42 -68.23
C LYS A 127 -11.53 -11.86 -68.80
N TYR A 128 -11.65 -12.87 -67.92
CA TYR A 128 -11.87 -14.29 -68.23
C TYR A 128 -13.23 -14.84 -67.72
N GLY A 129 -14.19 -14.00 -67.30
CA GLY A 129 -15.59 -14.38 -67.06
C GLY A 129 -16.07 -14.47 -65.61
N ILE A 130 -15.89 -13.43 -64.79
CA ILE A 130 -16.53 -13.33 -63.44
C ILE A 130 -17.87 -12.59 -63.57
N ASN A 131 -18.82 -12.97 -62.70
CA ASN A 131 -20.16 -12.40 -62.57
C ASN A 131 -20.10 -11.03 -61.85
N GLU A 132 -20.46 -9.96 -62.57
CA GLU A 132 -20.47 -8.54 -62.19
C GLU A 132 -21.11 -8.26 -60.81
N ILE A 133 -22.06 -9.09 -60.38
CA ILE A 133 -22.72 -9.02 -59.06
C ILE A 133 -21.72 -9.26 -57.92
N LYS A 134 -20.81 -10.22 -58.08
CA LYS A 134 -19.81 -10.56 -57.06
C LYS A 134 -18.75 -9.45 -56.93
N PHE A 135 -18.41 -8.82 -58.04
CA PHE A 135 -17.52 -7.66 -58.05
C PHE A 135 -18.14 -6.48 -57.30
N ASN A 136 -19.41 -6.16 -57.56
CA ASN A 136 -20.12 -5.04 -56.91
C ASN A 136 -20.29 -5.24 -55.40
N LEU A 137 -20.59 -6.46 -54.93
CA LEU A 137 -20.65 -6.79 -53.50
C LEU A 137 -19.29 -6.60 -52.80
N LEU A 138 -18.22 -7.13 -53.39
CA LEU A 138 -16.88 -7.02 -52.81
C LEU A 138 -16.35 -5.58 -52.83
N LYS A 139 -16.75 -4.78 -53.82
CA LYS A 139 -16.46 -3.34 -53.88
C LYS A 139 -17.18 -2.57 -52.78
N HIS A 140 -18.44 -2.89 -52.50
CA HIS A 140 -19.18 -2.29 -51.39
C HIS A 140 -18.53 -2.59 -50.03
N ASP A 141 -18.14 -3.85 -49.79
CA ASP A 141 -17.42 -4.25 -48.57
C ASP A 141 -16.04 -3.55 -48.47
N ALA A 142 -15.40 -3.25 -49.61
CA ALA A 142 -14.17 -2.48 -49.69
C ALA A 142 -14.33 -1.08 -49.12
N ASP A 143 -15.37 -0.38 -49.58
CA ASP A 143 -15.66 0.99 -49.19
C ASP A 143 -15.94 1.06 -47.68
N GLU A 144 -16.62 0.05 -47.11
CA GLU A 144 -16.88 -0.05 -45.67
C GLU A 144 -15.59 -0.29 -44.85
N ILE A 145 -14.69 -1.15 -45.31
CA ILE A 145 -13.40 -1.39 -44.63
C ILE A 145 -12.52 -0.14 -44.69
N ILE A 146 -12.48 0.54 -45.83
CA ILE A 146 -11.74 1.79 -46.02
C ILE A 146 -12.30 2.89 -45.10
N GLU A 147 -13.61 2.99 -44.97
CA GLU A 147 -14.27 3.95 -44.08
C GLU A 147 -13.96 3.67 -42.60
N LYS A 148 -14.02 2.40 -42.17
CA LYS A 148 -13.63 1.99 -40.80
C LYS A 148 -12.16 2.30 -40.51
N VAL A 149 -11.26 2.03 -41.46
CA VAL A 149 -9.83 2.34 -41.30
C VAL A 149 -9.58 3.85 -41.30
N LYS A 150 -10.28 4.63 -42.13
CA LYS A 150 -10.21 6.11 -42.09
C LYS A 150 -10.64 6.66 -40.74
N ASN A 151 -11.77 6.19 -40.20
CA ASN A 151 -12.26 6.64 -38.90
C ASN A 151 -11.27 6.33 -37.76
N LEU A 152 -10.60 5.17 -37.80
CA LEU A 152 -9.54 4.81 -36.85
C LEU A 152 -8.25 5.66 -36.99
N ILE A 153 -8.03 6.28 -38.16
CA ILE A 153 -6.85 7.10 -38.45
C ILE A 153 -7.10 8.58 -38.14
N GLU A 154 -8.33 9.06 -38.35
CA GLU A 154 -8.74 10.46 -38.25
C GLU A 154 -9.18 10.89 -36.84
N ASP A 155 -9.49 9.96 -35.93
CA ASP A 155 -9.75 10.29 -34.52
C ASP A 155 -8.49 10.91 -33.87
N LYS A 156 -8.56 12.24 -33.77
CA LYS A 156 -7.64 13.13 -33.04
C LYS A 156 -8.18 13.39 -31.65
#